data_AF-A0A914GAZ7-F1
#
_entry.id   AF-A0A914GAZ7-F1
#
_cell.length_a   1.000
_cell.length_b   1.000
_cell.length_c   1.000
_cell.angle_alpha   90.00
_cell.angle_beta   90.00
_cell.angle_gamma   90.00
#
_symmetry.space_group_name_H-M   'P 1'
#
loop_
_entity.id
_entity.type
_entity.pdbx_description
1 polymer ?
#
loop_
_entity_poly.entity_id
_entity_poly.type
_entity_poly.pdbx_seq_one_letter_code
_entity_poly.pdbx_strand_id
1 'polypeptide(L)'
;IMILDSLDQLSKIDSAEELLWFPPQLPSYVKIIVSFSSNTTIEGNMNKLVEHKNQYILVPSLGHELGLEVIQRWLKCIGRTLTNRQYEIVKKALNHCTLPLFVKLVYATVARWKSYSKPQDTILFKSVQQSVHALFDRTESHHGKLLVSHGK
;
A
#
# COMPACT_ATOMS: atom_id res chain seq x y z
N ILE A 1 -17.80 -12.34 11.34
CA ILE A 1 -17.22 -11.80 10.08
C ILE A 1 -15.84 -12.42 9.94
N MET A 2 -15.53 -13.03 8.80
CA MET A 2 -14.19 -13.54 8.49
C MET A 2 -13.55 -12.65 7.44
N ILE A 3 -12.24 -12.40 7.56
CA ILE A 3 -11.48 -11.59 6.62
C ILE A 3 -10.34 -12.47 6.11
N LEU A 4 -10.28 -12.63 4.79
CA LEU A 4 -9.23 -13.36 4.10
C LEU A 4 -8.41 -12.34 3.32
N ASP A 5 -7.19 -12.09 3.77
CA ASP A 5 -6.31 -11.12 3.13
C ASP A 5 -5.41 -11.80 2.09
N SER A 6 -5.24 -11.12 0.94
CA SER A 6 -4.35 -11.52 -0.15
C SER A 6 -4.57 -12.96 -0.63
N LEU A 7 -5.80 -13.28 -1.03
CA LEU A 7 -6.18 -14.64 -1.46
C LEU A 7 -5.34 -15.14 -2.66
N ASP A 8 -4.82 -14.23 -3.47
CA ASP A 8 -3.87 -14.46 -4.57
C ASP A 8 -2.47 -14.92 -4.14
N GLN A 9 -2.17 -14.93 -2.83
CA GLN A 9 -0.93 -15.45 -2.27
C GLN A 9 -1.06 -16.89 -1.75
N LEU A 10 -2.21 -17.54 -1.95
CA LEU A 10 -2.36 -18.96 -1.62
C LEU A 10 -1.31 -19.80 -2.33
N SER A 11 -0.80 -20.82 -1.64
CA SER A 11 0.13 -21.76 -2.25
C SER A 11 -0.56 -22.52 -3.39
N LYS A 12 0.22 -22.93 -4.39
CA LYS A 12 -0.28 -23.81 -5.45
C LYS A 12 -0.46 -25.26 -5.00
N ILE A 13 -0.17 -25.54 -3.73
CA ILE A 13 -0.34 -26.87 -3.15
C ILE A 13 -1.84 -27.17 -3.15
N ASP A 14 -2.18 -28.38 -3.58
CA ASP A 14 -3.55 -28.89 -3.68
C ASP A 14 -4.51 -27.98 -4.47
N SER A 15 -3.97 -27.24 -5.46
CA SER A 15 -4.78 -26.32 -6.27
C SER A 15 -5.61 -25.34 -5.44
N ALA A 16 -5.08 -24.83 -4.33
CA ALA A 16 -5.83 -23.92 -3.46
C ALA A 16 -6.34 -22.65 -4.19
N GLU A 17 -5.68 -22.27 -5.30
CA GLU A 17 -6.10 -21.18 -6.19
C GLU A 17 -7.37 -21.47 -7.01
N GLU A 18 -7.78 -22.74 -7.14
CA GLU A 18 -9.04 -23.13 -7.77
C GLU A 18 -10.25 -22.84 -6.87
N LEU A 19 -10.01 -22.52 -5.59
CA LEU A 19 -11.04 -22.15 -4.61
C LEU A 19 -12.13 -23.22 -4.41
N LEU A 20 -11.81 -24.50 -4.64
CA LEU A 20 -12.74 -25.62 -4.39
C LEU A 20 -13.18 -25.71 -2.92
N TRP A 21 -12.36 -25.21 -2.01
CA TRP A 21 -12.67 -25.12 -0.58
C TRP A 21 -13.54 -23.91 -0.22
N PHE A 22 -13.68 -22.93 -1.11
CA PHE A 22 -14.39 -21.69 -0.81
C PHE A 22 -15.90 -21.95 -0.81
N PRO A 23 -16.61 -21.59 0.28
CA PRO A 23 -18.01 -21.95 0.43
C PRO A 23 -18.89 -21.23 -0.60
N PRO A 24 -19.69 -21.95 -1.41
CA PRO A 24 -20.60 -21.33 -2.38
C PRO A 24 -21.78 -20.63 -1.70
N GLN A 25 -22.12 -21.04 -0.48
CA GLN A 25 -23.15 -20.43 0.35
C GLN A 25 -22.62 -20.23 1.77
N LEU A 26 -22.89 -19.05 2.34
CA LEU A 26 -22.51 -18.75 3.71
C LEU A 26 -23.68 -19.05 4.67
N PRO A 27 -23.40 -19.62 5.86
CA PRO A 27 -24.41 -19.75 6.90
C PRO A 27 -25.00 -18.39 7.30
N SER A 28 -26.21 -18.41 7.88
CA SER A 28 -26.82 -17.22 8.44
C SER A 28 -25.87 -16.53 9.43
N TYR A 29 -25.85 -15.19 9.41
CA TYR A 29 -25.01 -14.34 10.26
C TYR A 29 -23.50 -14.43 10.02
N VAL A 30 -23.05 -15.15 8.99
CA VAL A 30 -21.65 -15.17 8.56
C VAL A 30 -21.46 -14.24 7.36
N LYS A 31 -20.43 -13.40 7.42
CA LYS A 31 -19.96 -12.60 6.29
C LYS A 31 -18.47 -12.87 6.09
N ILE A 32 -18.05 -13.05 4.85
CA ILE A 32 -16.64 -13.16 4.46
C ILE A 32 -16.29 -11.92 3.63
N ILE A 33 -15.15 -11.31 3.96
CA ILE A 33 -14.53 -10.25 3.17
C ILE A 33 -13.22 -10.82 2.65
N VAL A 34 -13.01 -10.72 1.34
CA VAL A 34 -11.82 -11.25 0.68
C VAL A 34 -11.12 -10.10 -0.03
N SER A 35 -9.79 -10.00 0.12
CA SER A 35 -8.96 -9.13 -0.72
C SER A 35 -8.10 -9.98 -1.66
N PHE A 36 -7.89 -9.49 -2.87
CA PHE A 36 -6.99 -10.07 -3.86
C PHE A 36 -6.59 -9.01 -4.89
N SER A 37 -5.47 -9.22 -5.58
CA SER A 37 -5.01 -8.36 -6.67
C SER A 37 -5.80 -8.59 -7.97
N SER A 38 -6.03 -7.53 -8.75
CA SER A 38 -6.64 -7.63 -10.09
C SER A 38 -5.72 -8.33 -11.10
N ASN A 39 -6.31 -8.89 -12.14
CA ASN A 39 -5.67 -9.66 -13.21
C ASN A 39 -4.98 -10.95 -12.73
N THR A 40 -5.56 -11.61 -11.73
CA THR A 40 -5.06 -12.88 -11.18
C THR A 40 -5.97 -14.06 -11.55
N THR A 41 -5.46 -15.28 -11.44
CA THR A 41 -6.27 -16.52 -11.58
C THR A 41 -7.41 -16.55 -10.56
N ILE A 42 -7.16 -16.08 -9.34
CA ILE A 42 -8.14 -15.92 -8.26
C ILE A 42 -9.31 -15.03 -8.68
N GLU A 43 -9.07 -13.88 -9.34
CA GLU A 43 -10.16 -13.01 -9.79
C GLU A 43 -11.10 -13.75 -10.75
N GLY A 44 -10.56 -14.53 -11.69
CA GLY A 44 -11.34 -15.36 -12.60
C GLY A 44 -12.19 -16.41 -11.88
N ASN A 45 -11.64 -17.07 -10.86
CA ASN A 45 -12.33 -18.10 -10.09
C ASN A 45 -13.39 -17.50 -9.16
N MET A 46 -13.06 -16.40 -8.47
CA MET A 46 -14.02 -15.64 -7.67
C MET A 46 -15.20 -15.18 -8.51
N ASN A 47 -14.96 -14.67 -9.72
CA ASN A 47 -16.03 -14.23 -10.63
C ASN A 47 -17.00 -15.34 -11.06
N LYS A 48 -16.58 -16.62 -10.95
CA LYS A 48 -17.46 -17.79 -11.17
C LYS A 48 -18.22 -18.17 -9.91
N LEU A 49 -17.60 -18.01 -8.73
CA LEU A 49 -18.20 -18.36 -7.43
C LEU A 49 -19.21 -17.31 -6.93
N VAL A 50 -18.92 -16.03 -7.18
CA VAL A 50 -19.74 -14.90 -6.74
C VAL A 50 -20.28 -14.18 -7.97
N GLU A 51 -21.52 -14.51 -8.34
CA GLU A 51 -22.16 -13.96 -9.54
C GLU A 51 -22.49 -12.46 -9.40
N HIS A 52 -22.77 -12.02 -8.17
CA HIS A 52 -23.25 -10.67 -7.90
C HIS A 52 -22.10 -9.65 -7.90
N LYS A 53 -21.98 -8.88 -8.99
CA LYS A 53 -20.95 -7.83 -9.15
C LYS A 53 -20.99 -6.73 -8.10
N ASN A 54 -22.13 -6.50 -7.45
CA ASN A 54 -22.25 -5.54 -6.35
C ASN A 54 -21.51 -5.97 -5.06
N GLN A 55 -21.03 -7.22 -4.99
CA GLN A 55 -20.20 -7.73 -3.90
C GLN A 55 -18.70 -7.46 -4.11
N TYR A 56 -18.33 -6.89 -5.26
CA TYR A 56 -16.96 -6.50 -5.58
C TYR A 56 -16.77 -5.01 -5.39
N ILE A 57 -15.72 -4.65 -4.66
CA ILE A 57 -15.32 -3.27 -4.44
C ILE A 57 -13.91 -3.12 -5.00
N LEU A 58 -13.78 -2.38 -6.10
CA LEU A 58 -12.48 -1.99 -6.62
C LEU A 58 -11.89 -0.91 -5.69
N VAL A 59 -10.66 -1.14 -5.22
CA VAL A 59 -9.91 -0.16 -4.45
C VAL A 59 -8.89 0.51 -5.39
N PRO A 60 -9.18 1.70 -5.93
CA PRO A 60 -8.26 2.39 -6.83
C PRO A 60 -7.07 2.97 -6.06
N SER A 61 -6.10 3.51 -6.81
CA SER A 61 -5.15 4.45 -6.23
C SER A 61 -5.89 5.67 -5.68
N LEU A 62 -5.32 6.35 -4.67
CA LEU A 62 -5.96 7.51 -4.04
C LEU A 62 -6.19 8.66 -5.04
N GLY A 63 -5.36 8.74 -6.07
CA GLY A 63 -5.27 9.94 -6.90
C GLY A 63 -4.43 11.03 -6.24
N HIS A 64 -4.08 12.04 -7.04
CA HIS A 64 -3.12 13.07 -6.67
C HIS A 64 -3.66 13.98 -5.56
N GLU A 65 -4.87 14.52 -5.77
CA GLU A 65 -5.50 15.50 -4.88
C GLU A 65 -5.77 14.90 -3.50
N LEU A 66 -6.45 13.74 -3.46
CA LEU A 66 -6.76 13.05 -2.21
C LEU A 66 -5.50 12.57 -1.49
N GLY A 67 -4.48 12.08 -2.23
CA GLY A 67 -3.21 11.70 -1.64
C GLY A 67 -2.52 12.86 -0.92
N LEU A 68 -2.57 14.06 -1.52
CA LEU A 68 -2.00 15.27 -0.95
C LEU A 68 -2.80 15.76 0.27
N GLU A 69 -4.13 15.75 0.19
CA GLU A 69 -5.02 16.10 1.31
C GLU A 69 -4.76 15.18 2.52
N VAL A 70 -4.67 13.87 2.28
CA VAL A 70 -4.39 12.87 3.31
C VAL A 70 -3.05 13.13 4.01
N ILE A 71 -1.99 13.43 3.25
CA ILE A 71 -0.68 13.77 3.84
C ILE A 71 -0.77 15.03 4.70
N GLN A 72 -1.41 16.09 4.19
CA GLN A 72 -1.58 17.34 4.95
C GLN A 72 -2.37 17.11 6.23
N ARG A 73 -3.43 16.29 6.17
CA ARG A 73 -4.25 15.95 7.32
C ARG A 73 -3.47 15.16 8.36
N TRP A 74 -2.70 14.16 7.95
CA TRP A 74 -1.84 13.40 8.87
C TRP A 74 -0.76 14.28 9.51
N LEU A 75 -0.13 15.19 8.75
CA LEU A 75 0.82 16.16 9.31
C LEU A 75 0.16 17.08 10.34
N LYS A 76 -1.04 17.59 10.04
CA LYS A 76 -1.80 18.43 10.96
C LYS A 76 -2.13 17.70 12.26
N CYS A 77 -2.49 16.41 12.20
CA CYS A 77 -2.75 15.59 13.39
C CYS A 77 -1.53 15.49 14.34
N ILE A 78 -0.31 15.62 13.82
CA ILE A 78 0.93 15.62 14.63
C ILE A 78 1.49 17.03 14.86
N GLY A 79 0.69 18.08 14.61
CA GLY A 79 1.10 19.47 14.81
C GLY A 79 2.18 19.96 13.83
N ARG A 80 2.27 19.36 12.64
CA ARG A 80 3.27 19.72 11.62
C ARG A 80 2.61 20.26 10.36
N THR A 81 3.37 21.04 9.61
CA THR A 81 2.99 21.53 8.27
C THR A 81 4.22 21.54 7.37
N LEU A 82 4.01 21.69 6.07
CA LEU A 82 5.07 21.80 5.06
C LEU A 82 5.30 23.27 4.70
N THR A 83 6.55 23.63 4.40
CA THR A 83 6.84 24.87 3.70
C THR A 83 6.41 24.78 2.24
N ASN A 84 6.22 25.92 1.55
CA ASN A 84 5.87 25.94 0.12
C ASN A 84 6.83 25.08 -0.73
N ARG A 85 8.13 25.15 -0.43
CA ARG A 85 9.14 24.32 -1.08
C ARG A 85 8.91 22.82 -0.85
N GLN A 86 8.69 22.40 0.39
CA GLN A 86 8.48 20.99 0.74
C GLN A 86 7.18 20.46 0.15
N TYR A 87 6.14 21.30 0.14
CA TYR A 87 4.86 21.02 -0.47
C TYR A 87 5.01 20.72 -1.97
N GLU A 88 5.76 21.53 -2.72
CA GLU A 88 6.02 21.28 -4.14
C GLU A 88 6.78 19.98 -4.39
N ILE A 89 7.67 19.57 -3.48
CA ILE A 89 8.37 18.28 -3.59
C ILE A 89 7.39 17.12 -3.40
N VAL A 90 6.49 17.20 -2.41
CA VAL A 90 5.43 16.20 -2.19
C VAL A 90 4.49 16.13 -3.40
N LYS A 91 4.05 17.29 -3.90
CA LYS A 91 3.17 17.39 -5.06
C LYS A 91 3.77 16.71 -6.29
N LYS A 92 5.07 16.92 -6.55
CA LYS A 92 5.81 16.26 -7.64
C LYS A 92 5.94 14.76 -7.43
N ALA A 93 6.19 14.30 -6.20
CA ALA A 93 6.28 12.87 -5.91
C ALA A 93 4.95 12.16 -6.21
N LEU A 94 3.81 12.77 -5.84
CA LEU A 94 2.48 12.22 -6.11
C LEU A 94 2.10 12.21 -7.60
N ASN A 95 2.72 13.04 -8.44
CA ASN A 95 2.53 12.94 -9.89
C ASN A 95 3.07 11.61 -10.46
N HIS A 96 4.00 10.96 -9.76
CA HIS A 96 4.58 9.69 -10.20
C HIS A 96 3.87 8.47 -9.65
N CYS A 97 3.35 8.53 -8.41
CA CYS A 97 2.67 7.42 -7.78
C CYS A 97 1.65 7.90 -6.74
N THR A 98 0.45 7.31 -6.74
CA THR A 98 -0.65 7.66 -5.81
C THR A 98 -1.21 6.42 -5.10
N LEU A 99 -0.45 5.33 -5.07
CA LEU A 99 -0.83 4.14 -4.31
C LEU A 99 -0.88 4.47 -2.82
N PRO A 100 -1.88 3.97 -2.05
CA PRO A 100 -2.00 4.25 -0.62
C PRO A 100 -0.73 4.00 0.19
N LEU A 101 -0.01 2.92 -0.13
CA LEU A 101 1.28 2.63 0.50
C LEU A 101 2.31 3.73 0.20
N PHE A 102 2.43 4.18 -1.05
CA PHE A 102 3.35 5.26 -1.42
C PHE A 102 3.03 6.56 -0.67
N VAL A 103 1.75 6.94 -0.61
CA VAL A 103 1.29 8.14 0.12
C VAL A 103 1.68 8.05 1.60
N LYS A 104 1.52 6.88 2.23
CA LYS A 104 1.94 6.62 3.61
C LYS A 104 3.46 6.72 3.80
N LEU A 105 4.26 6.25 2.83
CA LEU A 105 5.72 6.35 2.86
C LEU A 105 6.21 7.80 2.69
N VAL A 106 5.58 8.55 1.79
CA VAL A 106 5.83 9.99 1.64
C VAL A 106 5.53 10.71 2.94
N TYR A 107 4.35 10.48 3.54
CA TYR A 107 4.00 11.02 4.85
C TYR A 107 5.06 10.70 5.90
N ALA A 108 5.43 9.42 6.06
CA ALA A 108 6.43 9.01 7.05
C ALA A 108 7.77 9.73 6.86
N THR A 109 8.14 10.04 5.62
CA THR A 109 9.36 10.77 5.27
C THR A 109 9.26 12.25 5.61
N VAL A 110 8.22 12.93 5.13
CA VAL A 110 8.05 14.38 5.32
C VAL A 110 7.67 14.74 6.76
N ALA A 111 7.04 13.82 7.50
CA ALA A 111 6.79 13.93 8.93
C ALA A 111 8.08 14.02 9.76
N ARG A 112 9.27 13.77 9.20
CA ARG A 112 10.56 14.00 9.85
C ARG A 112 11.26 15.30 9.42
N TRP A 113 10.87 15.90 8.29
CA TRP A 113 11.52 17.11 7.78
C TRP A 113 11.32 18.30 8.69
N LYS A 114 12.35 19.08 8.96
CA LYS A 114 12.26 20.36 9.65
C LYS A 114 12.06 21.47 8.61
N SER A 115 11.55 22.62 9.01
CA SER A 115 11.35 23.75 8.08
C SER A 115 12.67 24.20 7.43
N TYR A 116 13.79 23.96 8.11
CA TYR A 116 15.16 24.26 7.67
C TYR A 116 15.92 23.04 7.10
N SER A 117 15.25 21.91 6.85
CA SER A 117 15.90 20.75 6.21
C SER A 117 16.47 21.15 4.85
N LYS A 118 17.74 20.82 4.61
CA LYS A 118 18.46 21.19 3.39
C LYS A 118 17.89 20.45 2.18
N PRO A 119 18.10 20.97 0.95
CA PRO A 119 17.66 20.31 -0.29
C PRO A 119 18.02 18.81 -0.37
N GLN A 120 19.24 18.46 0.04
CA GLN A 120 19.76 17.09 0.06
C GLN A 120 19.05 16.16 1.05
N ASP A 121 18.44 16.72 2.10
CA ASP A 121 17.73 15.97 3.14
C ASP A 121 16.21 15.90 2.85
N THR A 122 15.74 16.61 1.83
CA THR A 122 14.33 16.70 1.40
C THR A 122 14.08 15.98 0.07
N ILE A 123 14.62 14.78 -0.08
CA ILE A 123 14.44 13.96 -1.29
C ILE A 123 13.28 13.00 -1.06
N LEU A 124 12.37 12.92 -2.04
CA LEU A 124 11.32 11.90 -2.11
C LEU A 124 11.55 11.00 -3.31
N PHE A 125 11.23 9.73 -3.13
CA PHE A 125 11.29 8.72 -4.19
C PHE A 125 10.14 8.91 -5.18
N LYS A 126 10.34 8.43 -6.41
CA LYS A 126 9.36 8.57 -7.49
C LYS A 126 8.52 7.31 -7.68
N SER A 127 8.77 6.24 -6.93
CA SER A 127 7.97 5.01 -6.99
C SER A 127 7.94 4.27 -5.65
N VAL A 128 6.98 3.34 -5.49
CA VAL A 128 6.94 2.42 -4.34
C VAL A 128 8.23 1.62 -4.23
N GLN A 129 8.72 1.05 -5.34
CA GLN A 129 9.94 0.23 -5.34
C GLN A 129 11.15 1.02 -4.84
N GLN A 130 11.33 2.26 -5.31
CA GLN A 130 12.39 3.14 -4.83
C GLN A 130 12.20 3.53 -3.37
N SER A 131 10.95 3.76 -2.95
CA SER A 131 10.61 4.05 -1.55
C SER A 131 10.92 2.87 -0.64
N VAL A 132 10.61 1.65 -1.08
CA VAL A 132 10.87 0.41 -0.35
C VAL A 132 12.36 0.12 -0.27
N HIS A 133 13.12 0.25 -1.37
CA HIS A 133 14.58 0.11 -1.34
C HIS A 133 15.21 1.10 -0.35
N ALA A 134 14.78 2.36 -0.37
CA ALA A 134 15.31 3.34 0.56
C ALA A 134 14.86 3.13 2.01
N LEU A 135 13.71 2.50 2.25
CA LEU A 135 13.37 2.02 3.60
C LEU A 135 14.34 0.92 4.02
N PHE A 136 14.63 -0.05 3.14
CA PHE A 136 15.59 -1.12 3.40
C PHE A 136 16.99 -0.55 3.68
N ASP A 137 17.52 0.32 2.81
CA ASP A 137 18.81 1.00 2.98
C ASP A 137 18.88 1.73 4.33
N ARG A 138 17.78 2.37 4.74
CA ARG A 138 17.70 3.09 6.01
C ARG A 138 17.66 2.14 7.20
N THR A 139 16.93 1.03 7.12
CA THR A 139 16.91 0.01 8.18
C THR A 139 18.27 -0.66 8.32
N GLU A 140 18.96 -0.96 7.22
CA GLU A 140 20.32 -1.49 7.24
C GLU A 140 21.31 -0.51 7.85
N SER A 141 21.18 0.78 7.54
CA SER A 141 22.03 1.81 8.15
C SER A 141 21.75 2.02 9.64
N HIS A 142 20.56 1.69 10.14
CA HIS A 142 20.18 1.86 11.55
C HIS A 142 20.49 0.63 12.42
N HIS A 143 20.48 -0.57 11.83
CA HIS A 143 20.68 -1.83 12.55
C HIS A 143 22.01 -2.54 12.24
N GLY A 144 22.87 -1.95 11.39
CA GLY A 144 24.17 -2.50 11.01
C GLY A 144 24.06 -3.46 9.82
N LYS A 145 25.05 -3.39 8.93
CA LYS A 145 25.17 -4.11 7.64
C LYS A 145 25.26 -5.66 7.70
N LEU A 146 24.85 -6.29 8.80
CA LEU A 146 25.20 -7.68 9.08
C LEU A 146 24.04 -8.68 9.17
N LEU A 147 22.78 -8.30 8.89
CA LEU A 147 21.64 -9.23 8.99
C LEU A 147 20.51 -9.09 7.95
N VAL A 148 20.73 -8.49 6.76
CA VAL A 148 19.74 -8.54 5.66
C VAL A 148 20.36 -8.99 4.33
N SER A 149 21.43 -9.76 4.40
CA SER A 149 21.95 -10.57 3.29
C SER A 149 21.65 -12.02 3.63
N HIS A 150 20.42 -12.48 3.50
CA HIS A 150 20.08 -13.86 3.12
C HIS A 150 18.56 -14.01 2.96
N GLY A 151 18.16 -14.29 1.73
CA GLY A 151 16.80 -14.56 1.30
C GLY A 151 16.76 -14.60 -0.22
N LYS A 152 17.68 -15.35 -0.83
CA LYS A 152 17.53 -15.84 -2.20
C LYS A 152 16.52 -16.99 -2.19
#